data_AF-A0A6N2VJB5-F1
#
_entry.id   AF-A0A6N2VJB5-F1
#
_cell.length_a   1.000
_cell.length_b   1.000
_cell.length_c   1.000
_cell.angle_alpha   90.00
_cell.angle_beta   90.00
_cell.angle_gamma   90.00
#
_symmetry.space_group_name_H-M   'P 1'
#
loop_
_entity.id
_entity.type
_entity.pdbx_description
1 polymer ?
#
loop_
_entity_poly.entity_id
_entity_poly.type
_entity_poly.pdbx_seq_one_letter_code
_entity_poly.pdbx_strand_id
1 'polypeptide(L)'
;MSEQRKIIHDDNNGLDYVLVGDYYIPMLALPEESRPIGYWGILRKEYLKKHKSGMYSYLLLTGKLDRYLADLNEQAQERYELIEAQMRSAEGVTEKLKAQNPMEWVRQCNNIRNRVQEIVLSELVYV
;
A
#
# COMPACT_ATOMS: atom_id res chain seq x y z
N MET A 1 7.91 -45.29 -25.26
CA MET A 1 7.14 -44.14 -24.77
C MET A 1 8.07 -43.36 -23.85
N SER A 2 8.60 -42.23 -24.32
CA SER A 2 9.53 -41.42 -23.54
C SER A 2 8.77 -40.78 -22.39
N GLU A 3 9.19 -41.01 -21.14
CA GLU A 3 8.62 -40.31 -19.99
C GLU A 3 8.90 -38.81 -20.12
N GLN A 4 7.85 -38.02 -20.36
CA GLN A 4 7.98 -36.57 -20.37
C GLN A 4 8.30 -36.09 -18.95
N ARG A 5 9.35 -35.26 -18.82
CA ARG A 5 9.73 -34.69 -17.53
C ARG A 5 8.66 -33.71 -17.07
N LYS A 6 8.28 -33.80 -15.79
CA LYS A 6 7.24 -32.92 -15.22
C LYS A 6 7.64 -31.44 -15.21
N ILE A 7 8.95 -31.15 -15.07
CA ILE A 7 9.52 -29.80 -15.10
C ILE A 7 10.75 -29.80 -16.01
N ILE A 8 10.89 -28.77 -16.83
CA ILE A 8 12.07 -28.50 -17.67
C ILE A 8 12.56 -27.06 -17.47
N HIS A 9 13.87 -26.85 -17.60
CA HIS A 9 14.50 -25.53 -17.60
C HIS A 9 15.01 -25.21 -19.01
N ASP A 10 14.80 -23.99 -19.50
CA ASP A 10 15.31 -23.53 -20.79
C ASP A 10 16.46 -22.52 -20.59
N ASP A 11 17.69 -22.96 -20.82
CA ASP A 11 18.90 -22.13 -20.65
C ASP A 11 18.92 -20.89 -21.58
N ASN A 12 18.15 -20.89 -22.68
CA ASN A 12 18.15 -19.75 -23.62
C ASN A 12 17.39 -18.53 -23.08
N ASN A 13 16.37 -18.75 -22.24
CA ASN A 13 15.56 -17.68 -21.65
C ASN A 13 15.57 -17.67 -20.11
N GLY A 14 16.17 -18.69 -19.48
CA GLY A 14 16.31 -18.84 -18.04
C GLY A 14 15.01 -19.20 -17.30
N LEU A 15 13.98 -19.67 -18.00
CA LEU A 15 12.68 -19.98 -17.42
C LEU A 15 12.52 -21.49 -17.14
N ASP A 16 11.84 -21.78 -16.03
CA ASP A 16 11.31 -23.11 -15.74
C ASP A 16 9.93 -23.27 -16.37
N TYR A 17 9.61 -24.48 -16.82
CA TYR A 17 8.32 -24.85 -17.38
C TYR A 17 7.78 -26.10 -16.72
N VAL A 18 6.47 -26.12 -16.49
CA VAL A 18 5.75 -27.28 -15.96
C VAL A 18 4.89 -27.91 -17.04
N LEU A 19 4.89 -29.24 -17.11
CA LEU A 19 4.03 -29.99 -18.01
C LEU A 19 2.57 -29.97 -17.49
N VAL A 20 1.67 -29.39 -18.27
CA VAL A 20 0.23 -29.33 -18.01
C VAL A 20 -0.51 -29.86 -19.23
N GLY A 21 -1.02 -31.09 -19.12
CA GLY A 21 -1.55 -31.81 -20.28
C GLY A 21 -0.42 -32.13 -21.26
N ASP A 22 -0.57 -31.71 -22.51
CA ASP A 22 0.41 -31.92 -23.59
C ASP A 22 1.36 -30.73 -23.81
N TYR A 23 1.29 -29.71 -22.94
CA TYR A 23 2.02 -28.44 -23.12
C TYR A 23 2.90 -28.11 -21.92
N TYR A 24 4.05 -27.50 -22.21
CA TYR A 24 4.92 -26.88 -21.20
C TYR A 24 4.50 -25.43 -20.99
N ILE A 25 4.10 -25.08 -19.77
CA ILE A 25 3.69 -23.73 -19.38
C ILE A 25 4.80 -23.09 -18.53
N PRO A 26 5.25 -21.87 -18.84
CA PRO A 26 6.29 -21.20 -18.06
C PRO A 26 5.82 -20.96 -16.63
N MET A 27 6.68 -21.29 -15.69
CA MET A 27 6.49 -21.06 -14.26
C MET A 27 6.82 -19.61 -13.93
N LEU A 28 5.87 -18.72 -14.19
CA LEU A 28 6.00 -17.30 -13.87
C LEU A 28 5.54 -17.06 -12.43
N ALA A 29 6.42 -16.51 -11.60
CA ALA A 29 6.09 -16.04 -10.26
C ALA A 29 6.27 -14.52 -10.20
N LEU A 30 5.29 -13.83 -9.60
CA LEU A 30 5.48 -12.44 -9.22
C LEU A 30 6.25 -12.39 -7.90
N PRO A 31 7.04 -11.32 -7.65
CA PRO A 31 7.60 -11.09 -6.33
C PRO A 31 6.47 -11.05 -5.30
N GLU A 32 6.55 -11.88 -4.27
CA GLU A 32 5.56 -11.84 -3.19
C GLU A 32 5.72 -10.56 -2.39
N GLU A 33 4.65 -9.80 -2.25
CA GLU A 33 4.52 -8.73 -1.28
C GLU A 33 3.48 -9.16 -0.25
N SER A 34 3.94 -9.46 0.96
CA SER A 34 3.10 -9.96 2.04
C SER A 34 2.48 -8.84 2.88
N ARG A 35 3.02 -7.62 2.79
CA ARG A 35 2.50 -6.48 3.54
C ARG A 35 1.11 -6.07 3.02
N PRO A 36 0.20 -5.66 3.90
CA PRO A 36 -1.09 -5.17 3.49
C PRO A 36 -0.93 -3.82 2.76
N ILE A 37 -1.68 -3.64 1.67
CA ILE A 37 -1.76 -2.35 0.97
C ILE A 37 -2.34 -1.25 1.88
N GLY A 38 -3.22 -1.62 2.82
CA GLY A 38 -3.81 -0.69 3.79
C GLY A 38 -4.71 0.39 3.19
N TYR A 39 -5.21 1.28 4.06
CA TYR A 39 -6.17 2.33 3.68
C TYR A 39 -5.58 3.33 2.70
N TRP A 40 -4.39 3.86 2.99
CA TRP A 40 -3.73 4.89 2.17
C TRP A 40 -3.30 4.32 0.82
N GLY A 41 -2.79 3.09 0.80
CA GLY A 41 -2.41 2.40 -0.42
C GLY A 41 -3.61 2.15 -1.34
N ILE A 42 -4.78 1.79 -0.80
CA ILE A 42 -6.00 1.64 -1.61
C ILE A 42 -6.40 2.97 -2.25
N LEU A 43 -6.38 4.06 -1.49
CA LEU A 43 -6.70 5.39 -2.02
C LEU A 43 -5.71 5.80 -3.12
N ARG A 44 -4.41 5.56 -2.91
CA ARG A 44 -3.38 5.85 -3.91
C ARG A 44 -3.58 5.03 -5.17
N LYS A 45 -3.90 3.74 -5.03
CA LYS A 45 -4.17 2.85 -6.18
C LYS A 45 -5.32 3.39 -7.03
N GLU A 46 -6.42 3.80 -6.41
CA GLU A 46 -7.57 4.35 -7.12
C GLU A 46 -7.26 5.72 -7.75
N TYR A 47 -6.48 6.57 -7.09
CA TYR A 47 -6.01 7.82 -7.66
C TYR A 47 -5.10 7.58 -8.88
N LEU A 48 -4.14 6.65 -8.78
CA LEU A 48 -3.24 6.32 -9.88
C LEU A 48 -4.01 5.82 -11.10
N LYS A 49 -5.00 4.94 -10.91
CA LYS A 49 -5.84 4.45 -12.02
C LYS A 49 -6.61 5.59 -12.71
N LYS A 50 -7.21 6.50 -11.94
CA LYS A 50 -8.09 7.54 -12.47
C LYS A 50 -7.33 8.72 -13.07
N HIS A 51 -6.22 9.12 -12.45
CA HIS A 51 -5.53 10.39 -12.76
C HIS A 51 -4.11 10.21 -13.27
N LYS A 52 -3.46 9.06 -13.06
CA LYS A 52 -2.07 8.79 -13.44
C LYS A 52 -1.91 7.42 -14.11
N SER A 53 -2.78 7.14 -15.09
CA SER A 53 -2.90 5.82 -15.73
C SER A 53 -1.56 5.27 -16.26
N GLY A 54 -0.70 6.14 -16.82
CA GLY A 54 0.63 5.74 -17.29
C GLY A 54 1.53 5.18 -16.17
N MET A 55 1.55 5.84 -15.00
CA MET A 55 2.32 5.36 -13.84
C MET A 55 1.73 4.06 -13.29
N TYR A 56 0.39 3.97 -13.23
CA TYR A 56 -0.29 2.74 -12.82
C TYR A 56 0.09 1.56 -13.72
N SER A 57 -0.02 1.73 -15.04
CA SER A 57 0.33 0.69 -16.02
C SER A 57 1.79 0.30 -15.93
N TYR A 58 2.71 1.27 -15.78
CA TYR A 58 4.13 0.98 -15.60
C TYR A 58 4.39 0.12 -14.36
N LEU A 59 3.83 0.48 -13.20
CA LEU A 59 4.02 -0.28 -11.96
C LEU A 59 3.40 -1.68 -12.05
N LEU A 60 2.24 -1.80 -12.70
CA LEU A 60 1.55 -3.07 -12.89
C LEU A 60 2.35 -4.01 -13.80
N LEU A 61 2.80 -3.52 -14.96
CA LEU A 61 3.56 -4.31 -15.93
C LEU A 61 4.96 -4.70 -15.43
N THR A 62 5.55 -3.89 -14.54
CA THR A 62 6.84 -4.20 -13.91
C THR A 62 6.71 -5.08 -12.66
N GLY A 63 5.49 -5.46 -12.25
CA GLY A 63 5.25 -6.24 -11.04
C GLY A 63 5.62 -5.51 -9.73
N LYS A 64 5.72 -4.18 -9.75
CA LYS A 64 6.15 -3.34 -8.61
C LYS A 64 5.00 -2.67 -7.88
N LEU A 65 3.78 -2.79 -8.37
CA LEU A 65 2.62 -2.07 -7.85
C LEU A 65 2.36 -2.35 -6.37
N ASP A 66 2.30 -3.62 -5.98
CA ASP A 66 1.90 -3.98 -4.61
C ASP A 66 2.92 -3.49 -3.58
N ARG A 67 4.22 -3.69 -3.85
CA ARG A 67 5.31 -3.14 -3.03
C ARG A 67 5.26 -1.62 -2.92
N TYR A 68 5.07 -0.92 -4.03
CA TYR A 68 4.96 0.54 -4.04
C TYR A 68 3.80 1.03 -3.16
N LEU A 69 2.65 0.37 -3.23
CA LEU A 69 1.48 0.75 -2.43
C LEU A 69 1.66 0.41 -0.95
N ALA A 70 2.31 -0.70 -0.61
CA ALA A 70 2.66 -1.05 0.77
C ALA A 70 3.64 -0.03 1.37
N ASP A 71 4.72 0.31 0.65
CA ASP A 71 5.71 1.31 1.06
C ASP A 71 5.05 2.68 1.30
N LEU A 72 4.13 3.09 0.41
CA LEU A 72 3.40 4.35 0.56
C LEU A 72 2.44 4.32 1.75
N ASN A 73 1.80 3.17 2.01
CA ASN A 73 0.89 3.04 3.13
C ASN A 73 1.61 3.16 4.48
N GLU A 74 2.77 2.52 4.62
CA GLU A 74 3.63 2.66 5.81
C GLU A 74 4.06 4.12 6.00
N GLN A 75 4.58 4.76 4.95
CA GLN A 75 4.97 6.17 5.00
C GLN A 75 3.81 7.10 5.38
N ALA A 76 2.62 6.88 4.80
CA ALA A 76 1.44 7.68 5.10
C ALA A 76 0.95 7.48 6.55
N GLN A 77 1.02 6.24 7.05
CA GLN A 77 0.65 5.93 8.42
C GLN A 77 1.62 6.57 9.43
N GLU A 78 2.93 6.45 9.20
CA GLU A 78 3.95 7.11 10.03
C GLU A 78 3.78 8.64 10.03
N ARG A 79 3.53 9.23 8.85
CA ARG A 79 3.27 10.66 8.70
C ARG A 79 2.03 11.10 9.45
N TYR A 80 0.95 10.32 9.37
CA TYR A 80 -0.29 10.57 10.09
C TYR A 80 -0.05 10.60 11.60
N GLU A 81 0.57 9.55 12.15
CA GLU A 81 0.81 9.41 13.59
C GLU A 81 1.69 10.53 14.14
N LEU A 82 2.74 10.91 13.39
CA LEU A 82 3.63 12.00 13.76
C LEU A 82 2.89 13.33 13.88
N ILE A 83 2.12 13.70 12.86
CA ILE A 83 1.40 14.99 12.85
C ILE A 83 0.28 14.98 13.89
N GLU A 84 -0.45 13.88 14.04
CA GLU A 84 -1.50 13.76 15.07
C GLU A 84 -0.93 13.98 16.47
N ALA A 85 0.20 13.35 16.79
CA ALA A 85 0.88 13.53 18.07
C ALA A 85 1.33 14.99 18.29
N GLN A 86 1.92 15.61 17.27
CA GLN A 86 2.35 17.02 17.32
C GLN A 86 1.16 17.97 17.54
N MET A 87 0.07 17.79 16.80
CA MET A 87 -1.13 18.63 16.94
C MET A 87 -1.82 18.45 18.29
N ARG A 88 -1.93 17.21 18.80
CA ARG A 88 -2.49 16.97 20.14
C ARG A 88 -1.67 17.64 21.24
N SER A 89 -0.34 17.61 21.12
CA SER A 89 0.55 18.29 22.06
C SER A 89 0.41 19.80 21.98
N ALA A 90 0.34 20.37 20.77
CA ALA A 90 0.20 21.82 20.56
C ALA A 90 -1.17 22.37 21.00
N GLU A 91 -2.24 21.60 20.81
CA GLU A 91 -3.62 22.02 21.13
C GLU A 91 -4.05 21.64 22.57
N GLY A 92 -3.18 20.98 23.34
CA GLY A 92 -3.45 20.65 24.75
C GLY A 92 -4.48 19.54 24.94
N VAL A 93 -4.68 18.68 23.93
CA VAL A 93 -5.60 17.54 23.96
C VAL A 93 -5.00 16.43 24.83
N THR A 94 -5.23 16.53 26.14
CA THR A 94 -4.62 15.68 27.17
C THR A 94 -5.66 14.81 27.89
N GLU A 95 -5.20 13.78 28.61
CA GLU A 95 -6.09 12.99 29.48
C GLU A 95 -6.72 13.83 30.61
N LYS A 96 -6.08 14.94 31.02
CA LYS A 96 -6.68 15.89 31.97
C LYS A 96 -7.92 16.56 31.37
N LEU A 97 -7.85 17.00 30.11
CA LEU A 97 -9.02 17.53 29.39
C LEU A 97 -10.12 16.47 29.29
N LYS A 98 -9.75 15.24 28.98
CA LYS A 98 -10.71 14.12 28.91
C LYS A 98 -11.43 13.85 30.22
N ALA A 99 -10.73 13.93 31.36
CA ALA A 99 -11.33 13.74 32.68
C ALA A 99 -12.27 14.90 33.07
N GLN A 100 -11.95 16.13 32.67
CA GLN A 100 -12.75 17.32 32.99
C GLN A 100 -13.94 17.50 32.06
N ASN A 101 -13.76 17.25 30.76
CA ASN A 101 -14.78 17.40 29.73
C ASN A 101 -14.56 16.38 28.59
N PRO A 102 -15.11 15.16 28.73
CA PRO A 102 -14.96 14.10 27.73
C PRO A 102 -15.48 14.49 26.34
N MET A 103 -16.59 15.23 26.28
CA MET A 103 -17.19 15.62 25.00
C MET A 103 -16.33 16.62 24.23
N GLU A 104 -15.74 17.60 24.93
CA GLU A 104 -14.81 18.53 24.32
C GLU A 104 -13.53 17.83 23.85
N TRP A 105 -13.02 16.88 24.63
CA TRP A 105 -11.88 16.06 24.23
C TRP A 105 -12.15 15.28 22.95
N VAL A 106 -13.32 14.62 22.82
CA VAL A 106 -13.71 13.91 21.60
C VAL A 106 -13.82 14.88 20.42
N ARG A 107 -14.43 16.06 20.63
CA ARG A 107 -14.57 17.10 19.59
C ARG A 107 -13.21 17.52 19.04
N GLN A 108 -12.23 17.81 19.91
CA GLN A 108 -10.89 18.22 19.49
C GLN A 108 -10.12 17.07 18.84
N CYS A 109 -10.17 15.85 19.40
CA CYS A 109 -9.59 14.67 18.78
C CYS A 109 -10.10 14.46 17.34
N ASN A 110 -11.41 14.58 17.12
CA ASN A 110 -11.99 14.41 15.78
C ASN A 110 -11.57 15.54 14.83
N ASN A 111 -11.48 16.77 15.32
CA ASN A 111 -11.00 17.91 14.51
C ASN A 111 -9.55 17.70 14.06
N ILE A 112 -8.67 17.31 14.98
CA ILE A 112 -7.26 17.00 14.68
C ILE A 112 -7.17 15.87 13.66
N ARG A 113 -7.85 14.74 13.89
CA ARG A 113 -7.84 13.59 12.97
C ARG A 113 -8.23 13.99 11.55
N ASN A 114 -9.31 14.76 11.39
CA ASN A 114 -9.74 15.24 10.08
C ASN A 114 -8.67 16.10 9.41
N ARG A 115 -8.05 17.03 10.13
CA ARG A 115 -7.00 17.90 9.58
C ARG A 115 -5.73 17.13 9.21
N VAL A 116 -5.31 16.19 10.05
CA VAL A 116 -4.15 15.33 9.78
C VAL A 116 -4.41 14.47 8.54
N GLN A 117 -5.61 13.90 8.43
CA GLN A 117 -6.00 13.10 7.27
C GLN A 117 -5.91 13.91 5.97
N GLU A 118 -6.46 15.13 5.94
CA GLU A 118 -6.36 16.01 4.77
C GLU A 118 -4.91 16.34 4.38
N ILE A 119 -4.04 16.56 5.37
CA ILE A 119 -2.60 16.78 5.12
C ILE A 119 -1.98 15.55 4.46
N VAL A 120 -2.18 14.35 5.01
CA VAL A 120 -1.60 13.11 4.45
C VAL A 120 -2.15 12.81 3.06
N LEU A 121 -3.45 13.02 2.82
CA LEU A 121 -4.07 12.84 1.52
C LEU A 121 -3.43 13.74 0.46
N SER A 122 -3.22 15.01 0.79
CA SER A 122 -2.64 16.00 -0.13
C SER A 122 -1.13 15.81 -0.33
N GLU A 123 -0.38 15.45 0.71
CA GLU A 123 1.08 15.27 0.65
C GLU A 123 1.52 13.99 -0.06
N LEU A 124 0.76 12.89 0.08
CA LEU A 124 1.21 11.55 -0.34
C LEU A 124 0.26 10.83 -1.29
N VAL A 125 -1.06 10.93 -1.07
CA VAL A 125 -2.03 10.10 -1.78
C VAL A 125 -2.43 10.69 -3.13
N TYR A 126 -2.64 12.00 -3.22
CA TYR A 126 -3.21 12.67 -4.40
C TYR A 126 -2.21 13.47 -5.24
N VAL A 127 -0.93 13.11 -5.18
CA VAL A 127 0.19 13.74 -5.93
C VAL A 127 0.38 13.15 -7.34
#